data_AF-A0A846AJE2-F1
#
_entry.id   AF-A0A846AJE2-F1
#
_cell.length_a   1.000
_cell.length_b   1.000
_cell.length_c   1.000
_cell.angle_alpha   90.00
_cell.angle_beta   90.00
_cell.angle_gamma   90.00
#
_symmetry.space_group_name_H-M   'P 1'
#
loop_
_entity.id
_entity.type
_entity.pdbx_description
1 polymer ?
#
loop_
_entity_poly.entity_id
_entity_poly.type
_entity_poly.pdbx_seq_one_letter_code
_entity_poly.pdbx_strand_id
1 'polypeptide(L)'
;MQSIKGIFKDGVVHLSEPVFYPESHPVIITFLDVATSSKTVNEQEAKNQGEWDKLFSVIESCQMETGISDLADQHDYYLYGTPKHDD
;
A
#
# COMPACT_ATOMS: atom_id res chain seq x y z
N MET A 1 4.08 -4.27 -32.99
CA MET A 1 3.97 -3.23 -31.96
C MET A 1 5.33 -2.58 -31.83
N GLN A 2 5.43 -1.26 -32.00
CA GLN A 2 6.68 -0.53 -31.81
C GLN A 2 6.67 0.04 -30.39
N SER A 3 7.66 -0.34 -29.58
CA SER A 3 7.82 0.20 -28.23
C SER A 3 8.87 1.29 -28.27
N ILE A 4 8.51 2.49 -27.86
CA ILE A 4 9.41 3.65 -27.83
C ILE A 4 9.82 3.87 -26.38
N LYS A 5 11.12 4.06 -26.16
CA LYS A 5 11.67 4.32 -24.82
C LYS A 5 11.73 5.82 -24.55
N GLY A 6 11.61 6.18 -23.29
CA GLY A 6 11.73 7.55 -22.83
C GLY A 6 12.01 7.62 -21.33
N ILE A 7 12.31 8.83 -20.87
CA ILE A 7 12.55 9.16 -19.47
C ILE A 7 11.37 9.98 -18.96
N PHE A 8 10.78 9.55 -17.84
CA PHE A 8 9.73 10.32 -17.18
C PHE A 8 10.33 11.39 -16.28
N LYS A 9 10.03 12.66 -16.55
CA LYS A 9 10.50 13.81 -15.78
C LYS A 9 9.43 14.91 -15.77
N ASP A 10 9.19 15.51 -14.62
CA ASP A 10 8.27 16.65 -14.45
C ASP A 10 6.85 16.40 -15.01
N GLY A 11 6.35 15.16 -14.92
CA GLY A 11 5.03 14.77 -15.42
C GLY A 11 4.96 14.47 -16.91
N VAL A 12 6.07 14.54 -17.64
CA VAL A 12 6.13 14.31 -19.09
C VAL A 12 7.13 13.20 -19.42
N VAL A 13 6.80 12.36 -20.41
CA VAL A 13 7.72 11.36 -20.95
C VAL A 13 8.53 11.99 -22.07
N HIS A 14 9.84 12.14 -21.86
CA HIS A 14 10.78 12.58 -22.89
C HIS A 14 11.27 11.36 -23.66
N LEU A 15 10.86 11.23 -24.92
CA LEU A 15 11.26 10.10 -25.77
C LEU A 15 12.76 10.17 -26.08
N SER A 16 13.42 9.01 -26.07
CA SER A 16 14.85 8.90 -26.43
C SER A 16 15.07 9.07 -27.93
N GLU A 17 14.04 8.82 -28.73
CA GLU A 17 14.06 8.93 -30.19
C GLU A 17 12.83 9.73 -30.65
N PRO A 18 12.98 10.56 -31.70
CA PRO A 18 11.86 11.27 -32.28
C PRO A 18 10.89 10.30 -32.96
N VAL A 19 9.59 10.57 -32.81
CA VAL A 19 8.53 9.79 -33.44
C VAL A 19 7.53 10.71 -34.12
N PHE A 20 6.96 10.27 -35.22
CA PHE A 20 6.00 11.04 -36.02
C PHE A 20 4.64 10.36 -35.99
N TYR A 21 3.74 10.90 -35.17
CA TYR A 21 2.34 10.51 -35.08
C TYR A 21 1.44 11.75 -35.07
N PRO A 22 0.18 11.64 -35.51
CA PRO A 22 -0.79 12.72 -35.39
C PRO A 22 -1.00 13.14 -33.94
N GLU A 23 -1.41 14.39 -33.72
CA GLU A 23 -1.88 14.80 -32.39
C GLU A 23 -3.08 13.94 -31.95
N SER A 24 -3.19 13.73 -30.64
CA SER A 24 -4.22 12.86 -30.02
C SER A 24 -4.17 11.39 -30.44
N HIS A 25 -3.04 10.90 -30.96
CA HIS A 25 -2.86 9.48 -31.21
C HIS A 25 -2.86 8.69 -29.87
N PRO A 26 -3.73 7.68 -29.71
CA PRO A 26 -3.81 6.93 -28.46
C PRO A 26 -2.55 6.09 -28.26
N VAL A 27 -1.99 6.13 -27.05
CA VAL A 27 -0.78 5.39 -26.67
C VAL A 27 -0.99 4.64 -25.36
N ILE A 28 -0.24 3.56 -25.19
CA ILE A 28 -0.16 2.81 -23.93
C ILE A 28 1.21 3.12 -23.33
N ILE A 29 1.25 3.62 -22.10
CA ILE A 29 2.49 3.90 -21.37
C ILE A 29 2.75 2.72 -20.43
N THR A 30 3.94 2.13 -20.53
CA THR A 30 4.39 1.06 -19.64
C THR A 30 5.66 1.50 -18.93
N PHE A 31 5.61 1.58 -17.61
CA PHE A 31 6.79 1.81 -16.80
C PHE A 31 7.56 0.50 -16.64
N LEU A 32 8.84 0.54 -16.97
CA LEU A 32 9.74 -0.58 -16.72
C LEU A 32 10.32 -0.40 -15.33
N ASP A 33 9.95 -1.29 -14.40
CA ASP A 33 10.63 -1.42 -13.12
C ASP A 33 12.02 -2.00 -13.36
N VAL A 34 12.94 -1.14 -13.81
CA VAL A 34 14.35 -1.48 -13.75
C VAL A 34 14.65 -1.55 -12.26
N ALA A 35 15.04 -2.74 -11.78
CA ALA A 35 15.50 -2.97 -10.42
C ALA A 35 16.80 -2.19 -10.16
N THR A 36 16.68 -0.87 -10.19
CA THR A 36 17.63 0.07 -9.61
C THR A 36 17.37 -0.07 -8.13
N SER A 37 18.07 -1.03 -7.54
CA SER A 37 18.10 -1.19 -6.10
C SER A 37 18.31 0.18 -5.45
N SER A 38 17.44 0.46 -4.48
CA SER A 38 17.61 1.41 -3.38
C SER A 38 17.14 2.86 -3.57
N LYS A 39 16.23 3.24 -2.67
CA LYS A 39 15.77 4.59 -2.27
C LYS A 39 14.60 5.22 -3.04
N THR A 40 13.41 4.70 -2.83
CA THR A 40 12.18 5.53 -2.69
C THR A 40 11.08 4.83 -1.90
N VAL A 41 11.12 3.49 -1.77
CA VAL A 41 10.14 2.72 -0.97
C VAL A 41 10.28 3.00 0.55
N ASN A 42 11.50 3.22 1.05
CA ASN A 42 11.74 3.41 2.49
C ASN A 42 11.21 4.73 3.09
N GLU A 43 10.99 5.79 2.30
CA GLU A 43 10.54 7.08 2.86
C GLU A 43 9.04 7.11 3.09
N GLN A 44 8.26 6.44 2.24
CA GLN A 44 6.81 6.30 2.44
C GLN A 44 6.48 5.27 3.53
N GLU A 45 7.21 4.16 3.60
CA GLU A 45 7.03 3.18 4.68
C GLU A 45 7.41 3.75 6.06
N ALA A 46 8.53 4.47 6.16
CA ALA A 46 8.93 5.11 7.43
C ALA A 46 7.95 6.22 7.86
N LYS A 47 7.40 6.99 6.91
CA LYS A 47 6.36 7.98 7.19
C LYS A 47 5.05 7.33 7.61
N ASN A 48 4.64 6.26 6.92
CA ASN A 48 3.44 5.49 7.28
C ASN A 48 3.58 4.86 8.67
N GLN A 49 4.76 4.33 9.02
CA GLN A 49 4.98 3.74 10.34
C GLN A 49 4.71 4.75 11.47
N GLY A 50 5.21 5.99 11.34
CA GLY A 50 4.94 7.04 12.33
C GLY A 50 3.48 7.49 12.39
N GLU A 51 2.69 7.28 11.34
CA GLU A 51 1.23 7.51 11.34
C GLU A 51 0.47 6.38 12.04
N TRP A 52 0.90 5.13 11.86
CA TRP A 52 0.40 3.98 12.60
C TRP A 52 0.70 4.08 14.10
N ASP A 53 1.90 4.50 14.47
CA ASP A 53 2.28 4.68 15.88
C ASP A 53 1.39 5.71 16.59
N LYS A 54 1.03 6.80 15.89
CA LYS A 54 0.06 7.79 16.39
C LYS A 54 -1.33 7.19 16.57
N LEU A 55 -1.80 6.40 15.60
CA LEU A 55 -3.09 5.73 15.71
C LEU A 55 -3.14 4.78 16.92
N PHE A 56 -2.10 3.95 17.09
CA PHE A 56 -2.02 3.03 18.23
C PHE A 56 -1.98 3.76 19.57
N SER A 57 -1.28 4.91 19.66
CA SER A 57 -1.29 5.73 20.88
C SER A 57 -2.69 6.26 21.25
N VAL A 58 -3.50 6.61 20.25
CA VAL A 58 -4.89 7.06 20.48
C VAL A 58 -5.75 5.88 20.93
N ILE A 59 -5.63 4.72 20.27
CA ILE A 59 -6.36 3.50 20.64
C ILE A 59 -6.03 3.12 22.09
N GLU A 60 -4.75 3.11 22.46
CA GLU A 60 -4.29 2.82 23.83
C GLU A 60 -4.89 3.81 24.84
N SER A 61 -4.92 5.11 24.51
CA SER A 61 -5.53 6.13 25.40
C SER A 61 -7.04 6.00 25.55
N CYS A 62 -7.70 5.42 24.56
CA CYS A 62 -9.15 5.21 24.53
C CYS A 62 -9.55 3.81 25.04
N GLN A 63 -8.57 2.93 25.29
CA GLN A 63 -8.82 1.61 25.82
C GLN A 63 -9.35 1.74 27.25
N MET A 64 -10.50 1.13 27.49
CA MET A 64 -11.11 1.05 28.80
C MET A 64 -10.93 -0.38 29.31
N GLU A 65 -10.38 -0.53 30.52
CA GLU A 65 -10.31 -1.81 31.20
C GLU A 65 -11.72 -2.24 31.58
N THR A 66 -12.31 -3.15 30.80
CA THR A 66 -13.67 -3.64 31.02
C THR A 66 -13.71 -4.86 31.95
N GLY A 67 -12.56 -5.43 32.32
CA GLY A 67 -12.47 -6.66 33.11
C GLY A 67 -12.90 -7.92 32.36
N ILE A 68 -13.09 -7.83 31.05
CA ILE A 68 -13.42 -8.96 30.17
C ILE A 68 -12.13 -9.37 29.45
N SER A 69 -11.60 -10.55 29.77
CA SER A 69 -10.46 -11.14 29.06
C SER A 69 -10.93 -11.63 27.70
N ASP A 70 -10.74 -10.79 26.68
CA ASP A 70 -11.04 -11.07 25.27
C ASP A 70 -12.49 -11.48 24.95
N LEU A 71 -13.23 -10.56 24.35
CA LEU A 71 -14.60 -10.82 23.90
C LEU A 71 -14.65 -11.90 22.79
N ALA A 72 -13.57 -12.05 21.99
CA ALA A 72 -13.53 -12.95 20.85
C ALA A 72 -13.53 -14.43 21.24
N ASP A 73 -13.02 -14.78 22.43
CA ASP A 73 -12.91 -16.17 22.88
C ASP A 73 -14.28 -16.89 22.94
N GLN A 74 -15.35 -16.15 23.23
CA GLN A 74 -16.72 -16.69 23.21
C GLN A 74 -17.38 -16.69 21.83
N HIS A 75 -16.81 -16.01 20.84
CA HIS A 75 -17.35 -15.90 19.48
C HIS A 75 -16.77 -16.93 18.51
N ASP A 76 -15.64 -17.55 18.85
CA ASP A 76 -15.01 -18.60 18.06
C ASP A 76 -15.92 -19.83 17.84
N TYR A 77 -16.80 -20.14 18.79
CA TYR A 77 -17.83 -21.17 18.63
C TYR A 77 -18.72 -20.90 17.41
N TYR A 78 -19.12 -19.64 17.18
CA TYR A 78 -20.02 -19.27 16.09
C TYR A 78 -19.30 -19.15 14.73
N LEU A 79 -18.01 -18.82 14.75
CA LEU A 79 -17.18 -18.63 13.55
C LEU A 79 -16.55 -19.94 13.05
N TYR A 80 -16.10 -20.78 13.98
CA TYR A 80 -15.23 -21.93 13.69
C TYR A 80 -15.78 -23.26 14.22
N GLY A 81 -16.88 -23.24 14.98
CA GLY A 81 -17.47 -24.45 15.57
C GLY A 81 -16.60 -25.09 16.65
N THR A 82 -15.65 -24.34 17.21
CA THR A 82 -14.83 -24.79 18.34
C THR A 82 -15.70 -24.95 19.59
N PRO A 83 -15.41 -25.91 20.48
CA PRO A 83 -16.16 -26.04 21.73
C PRO A 83 -16.11 -24.73 22.52
N LYS A 84 -17.25 -24.32 23.08
CA LYS A 84 -17.29 -23.14 23.95
C LYS A 84 -16.45 -23.43 25.20
N HIS A 85 -15.50 -22.56 25.50
CA HIS A 85 -14.76 -22.61 26.75
C HIS A 85 -15.65 -22.00 27.84
N ASP A 86 -15.98 -22.82 28.85
CA ASP A 86 -16.69 -22.37 30.05
C ASP A 86 -15.62 -22.00 31.09
N ASP A 87 -15.53 -20.71 31.41
CA ASP A 87 -14.98 -20.22 32.70
C ASP A 87 -16.15 -19.92 33.66
#